data_AF-A0A8S2Z645-F1
#
_entry.id   AF-A0A8S2Z645-F1
#
_cell.length_a   1.000
_cell.length_b   1.000
_cell.length_c   1.000
_cell.angle_alpha   90.00
_cell.angle_beta   90.00
_cell.angle_gamma   90.00
#
_symmetry.space_group_name_H-M   'P 1'
#
loop_
_entity.id
_entity.type
_entity.pdbx_description
1 polymer ?
#
loop_
_entity_poly.entity_id
_entity_poly.type
_entity_poly.pdbx_seq_one_letter_code
_entity_poly.pdbx_strand_id
1 'polypeptide(L)'
;MTFTISLRDTNLIPSRTVDQYYAYTLENNPGFPPRGRTSLLSLLEACKVSTRHSLQSINYFAANAGLAFDGLFLLVDEFGLDVVNKRSIFDNLKRARMYLKSDYKVHVNKSSTIPDHCANYALSVAKD
;
A
#
# COMPACT_ATOMS: atom_id res chain seq x y z
N MET A 1 -16.61 48.67 -7.31
CA MET A 1 -17.29 47.70 -6.41
C MET A 1 -16.59 46.37 -6.55
N THR A 2 -15.71 46.07 -5.61
CA THR A 2 -14.86 44.88 -5.64
C THR A 2 -15.57 43.78 -4.88
N PHE A 3 -16.08 42.76 -5.57
CA PHE A 3 -16.66 41.58 -4.94
C PHE A 3 -15.53 40.67 -4.46
N THR A 4 -15.20 40.74 -3.17
CA THR A 4 -14.38 39.72 -2.52
C THR A 4 -15.24 38.50 -2.24
N ILE A 5 -15.16 37.48 -3.09
CA ILE A 5 -15.71 36.15 -2.79
C ILE A 5 -14.81 35.54 -1.70
N SER A 6 -15.31 35.54 -0.47
CA SER A 6 -14.72 34.81 0.65
C SER A 6 -14.80 33.32 0.36
N LEU A 7 -13.75 32.74 -0.22
CA LEU A 7 -13.55 31.30 -0.38
C LEU A 7 -13.38 30.64 1.01
N ARG A 8 -14.48 30.47 1.74
CA ARG A 8 -14.63 29.39 2.71
C ARG A 8 -15.32 28.23 2.02
N ASP A 9 -14.67 27.67 1.01
CA ASP A 9 -15.02 26.34 0.52
C ASP A 9 -14.68 25.34 1.63
N THR A 10 -15.69 25.06 2.45
CA THR A 10 -15.70 23.92 3.36
C THR A 10 -15.51 22.66 2.54
N ASN A 11 -14.27 22.20 2.41
CA ASN A 11 -14.00 20.85 1.94
C ASN A 11 -14.84 19.89 2.82
N LEU A 12 -15.86 19.26 2.24
CA LEU A 12 -16.79 18.38 2.97
C LEU A 12 -16.05 17.24 3.68
N ILE A 13 -14.91 16.81 3.12
CA ILE A 13 -14.15 15.65 3.58
C ILE A 13 -13.51 15.91 4.97
N PRO A 14 -12.66 16.94 5.19
CA PRO A 14 -12.15 17.29 6.51
C PRO A 14 -13.25 17.52 7.55
N SER A 15 -14.34 18.20 7.18
CA SER A 15 -15.46 18.44 8.10
C SER A 15 -16.07 17.12 8.58
N ARG A 16 -16.36 16.20 7.65
CA ARG A 16 -16.93 14.89 7.97
C ARG A 16 -15.98 14.02 8.78
N THR A 17 -14.68 14.07 8.50
CA THR A 17 -13.65 13.35 9.28
C THR A 17 -13.61 13.84 10.73
N VAL A 18 -13.75 15.16 10.95
CA VAL A 18 -13.82 15.73 12.30
C VAL A 18 -15.10 15.27 13.02
N ASP A 19 -16.24 15.21 12.32
CA ASP A 19 -17.50 14.75 12.91
C ASP A 19 -17.43 13.26 13.32
N GLN A 20 -16.79 12.42 12.50
CA GLN A 20 -16.54 11.01 12.84
C GLN A 20 -15.59 10.85 14.04
N TYR A 21 -14.54 11.67 14.11
CA TYR A 21 -13.62 11.69 15.26
C TYR A 21 -14.36 12.04 16.55
N TYR A 22 -15.28 13.02 16.50
CA TYR A 22 -16.10 13.37 17.66
C TYR A 22 -16.99 12.21 18.11
N ALA A 23 -17.72 11.59 17.18
CA ALA A 23 -18.57 10.44 17.49
C ALA A 23 -17.76 9.31 18.15
N TYR A 24 -16.62 8.95 17.57
CA TYR A 24 -15.74 7.91 18.12
C TYR A 24 -15.22 8.25 19.52
N THR A 25 -14.77 9.49 19.74
CA THR A 25 -14.18 9.91 21.02
C THR A 25 -15.23 9.92 22.13
N LEU A 26 -16.46 10.37 21.82
CA LEU A 26 -17.57 10.34 22.77
C LEU A 26 -17.99 8.92 23.14
N GLU A 27 -17.97 7.99 22.18
CA GLU A 27 -18.32 6.59 22.41
C GLU A 27 -17.22 5.80 23.15
N ASN A 28 -15.95 6.01 22.79
CA ASN A 28 -14.85 5.13 23.20
C ASN A 28 -13.95 5.73 24.27
N ASN A 29 -13.96 7.05 24.46
CA ASN A 29 -13.05 7.76 25.37
C ASN A 29 -13.78 8.88 26.15
N PRO A 30 -14.83 8.56 26.93
CA PRO A 30 -15.67 9.56 27.59
C PRO A 30 -14.93 10.43 28.63
N GLY A 31 -13.75 10.00 29.10
CA GLY A 31 -12.89 10.77 30.02
C GLY A 31 -11.95 11.78 29.34
N PHE A 32 -11.87 11.78 28.00
CA PHE A 32 -10.97 12.67 27.26
C PHE A 32 -11.79 13.56 26.32
N PRO A 33 -12.00 14.84 26.66
CA PRO A 33 -12.74 15.74 25.79
C PRO A 33 -11.97 15.92 24.47
N PRO A 34 -12.67 15.84 23.33
CA PRO A 34 -12.04 15.93 22.03
C PRO A 34 -11.49 17.34 21.79
N ARG A 35 -10.41 17.44 21.00
CA ARG A 35 -9.79 18.74 20.66
C ARG A 35 -10.78 19.66 19.92
N GLY A 36 -10.55 20.97 20.01
CA GLY A 36 -11.38 21.98 19.36
C GLY A 36 -11.44 21.82 17.83
N ARG A 37 -12.60 22.07 17.24
CA ARG A 37 -12.87 21.84 15.81
C ARG A 37 -11.86 22.54 14.91
N THR A 38 -11.54 23.80 15.22
CA THR A 38 -10.56 24.59 14.49
C THR A 38 -9.17 23.94 14.52
N SER A 39 -8.72 23.45 15.68
CA SER A 39 -7.43 22.78 15.82
C SER A 39 -7.35 21.49 15.01
N LEU A 40 -8.44 20.71 14.98
CA LEU A 40 -8.52 19.49 14.17
C LEU A 40 -8.51 19.81 12.68
N LEU A 41 -9.23 20.85 12.25
CA LEU A 41 -9.23 21.29 10.85
C LEU A 41 -7.85 21.82 10.44
N SER A 42 -7.19 22.62 11.29
CA SER A 42 -5.81 23.08 11.05
C SER A 42 -4.81 21.93 11.02
N LEU A 43 -5.01 20.89 11.84
CA LEU A 43 -4.20 19.68 11.78
C LEU A 43 -4.42 18.92 10.47
N LEU A 44 -5.67 18.74 10.04
CA LEU A 44 -5.97 18.11 8.75
C LEU A 44 -5.44 18.92 7.57
N GLU A 45 -5.43 20.25 7.67
CA GLU A 45 -4.87 21.16 6.67
C GLU A 45 -3.33 21.08 6.64
N ALA A 46 -2.67 21.05 7.80
CA ALA A 46 -1.23 20.78 7.87
C ALA A 46 -0.88 19.39 7.33
N CYS A 47 -1.74 18.40 7.57
CA CYS A 47 -1.62 17.04 7.03
C CYS A 47 -2.02 16.92 5.55
N LYS A 48 -2.68 17.90 4.91
CA LYS A 48 -2.91 17.90 3.45
C LYS A 48 -1.58 17.90 2.68
N VAL A 49 -0.52 18.46 3.25
CA VAL A 49 0.83 18.46 2.69
C VAL A 49 1.50 17.09 2.81
N SER A 50 1.07 16.28 3.79
CA SER A 50 1.25 14.83 3.67
C SER A 50 0.21 14.29 2.70
N THR A 51 0.39 14.59 1.42
CA THR A 51 -0.09 13.66 0.41
C THR A 51 0.54 12.32 0.79
N ARG A 52 -0.22 11.46 1.47
CA ARG A 52 -0.04 10.04 1.25
C ARG A 52 -0.21 9.93 -0.25
N HIS A 53 0.90 9.87 -0.98
CA HIS A 53 0.97 9.07 -2.17
C HIS A 53 0.43 7.73 -1.68
N SER A 54 -0.87 7.53 -1.88
CA SER A 54 -1.50 6.24 -1.66
C SER A 54 -0.60 5.31 -2.41
N LEU A 55 0.14 4.53 -1.61
CA LEU A 55 1.08 3.50 -2.02
C LEU A 55 0.70 3.04 -3.40
N GLN A 56 1.60 3.18 -4.38
CA GLN A 56 1.48 2.49 -5.66
C GLN A 56 0.85 1.14 -5.35
N SER A 57 -0.43 0.99 -5.72
CA SER A 57 -1.24 -0.08 -5.12
C SER A 57 -0.51 -1.41 -5.33
N ILE A 58 -0.70 -2.42 -4.50
CA ILE A 58 -0.05 -3.73 -4.73
C ILE A 58 -0.30 -4.22 -6.18
N ASN A 59 -1.37 -3.76 -6.82
CA ASN A 59 -1.65 -3.99 -8.24
C ASN A 59 -0.59 -3.39 -9.19
N TYR A 60 0.01 -2.25 -8.87
CA TYR A 60 1.16 -1.70 -9.59
C TYR A 60 2.38 -2.63 -9.52
N PHE A 61 2.69 -3.14 -8.33
CA PHE A 61 3.79 -4.10 -8.17
C PHE A 61 3.50 -5.43 -8.88
N ALA A 62 2.27 -5.95 -8.80
CA ALA A 62 1.86 -7.16 -9.51
C ALA A 62 1.87 -6.97 -11.04
N ALA A 63 1.49 -5.78 -11.54
CA ALA A 63 1.56 -5.44 -12.95
C ALA A 63 3.02 -5.35 -13.45
N ASN A 64 3.88 -4.62 -12.72
CA ASN A 64 5.31 -4.53 -13.03
C ASN A 64 6.00 -5.89 -12.97
N ALA A 65 5.70 -6.70 -11.97
CA ALA A 65 6.20 -8.07 -11.90
C ALA A 65 5.71 -8.90 -13.09
N GLY A 66 4.45 -8.69 -13.51
CA GLY A 66 3.89 -9.28 -14.73
C GLY A 66 4.77 -9.03 -15.95
N LEU A 67 5.16 -7.78 -16.18
CA LEU A 67 6.05 -7.38 -17.28
C LEU A 67 7.45 -7.99 -17.14
N ALA A 68 8.00 -8.02 -15.92
CA ALA A 68 9.30 -8.64 -15.65
C ALA A 68 9.30 -10.14 -15.98
N PHE A 69 8.24 -10.87 -15.62
CA PHE A 69 8.09 -12.28 -15.99
C PHE A 69 7.99 -12.47 -17.51
N ASP A 70 7.29 -11.58 -18.23
CA ASP A 70 7.23 -11.65 -19.69
C ASP A 70 8.64 -11.47 -20.31
N GLY A 71 9.46 -10.58 -19.77
CA GLY A 71 10.88 -10.46 -20.15
C GLY A 71 11.71 -11.71 -19.83
N LEU A 72 11.49 -12.35 -18.67
CA LEU A 72 12.17 -13.61 -18.33
C LEU A 72 11.78 -14.75 -19.27
N PHE A 73 10.52 -14.83 -19.71
CA PHE A 73 10.09 -15.82 -20.70
C PHE A 73 10.80 -15.61 -22.05
N LEU A 74 10.91 -14.36 -22.51
CA LEU A 74 11.65 -14.03 -23.73
C LEU A 74 13.12 -14.41 -23.63
N LEU A 75 13.77 -14.10 -22.50
CA LEU A 75 15.15 -14.51 -22.26
C LEU A 75 15.31 -16.03 -22.33
N VAL A 76 14.43 -16.79 -21.67
CA VAL A 76 14.49 -18.27 -21.72
C VAL A 76 14.24 -18.80 -23.14
N ASP A 77 13.48 -18.06 -23.97
CA ASP A 77 13.30 -18.38 -25.38
C ASP A 77 14.56 -18.13 -26.23
N GLU A 78 15.27 -17.04 -25.95
CA GLU A 78 16.50 -16.63 -26.65
C GLU A 78 17.76 -17.37 -26.18
N PHE A 79 17.77 -17.82 -24.93
CA PHE A 79 18.84 -18.67 -24.42
C PHE A 79 18.81 -20.02 -25.14
N GLY A 80 19.95 -20.44 -25.69
CA GLY A 80 20.14 -21.71 -26.39
C GLY A 80 20.09 -22.94 -25.47
N LEU A 81 19.06 -23.03 -24.64
CA LEU A 81 18.80 -24.13 -23.72
C LEU A 81 18.21 -25.32 -24.48
N ASP A 82 18.49 -26.53 -24.00
CA ASP A 82 17.79 -27.70 -24.48
C ASP A 82 16.29 -27.65 -24.13
N VAL A 83 15.48 -28.45 -24.85
CA VAL A 83 14.02 -28.45 -24.73
C VAL A 83 13.53 -28.81 -23.32
N VAL A 84 14.26 -29.66 -22.60
CA VAL A 84 13.86 -30.16 -21.27
C VAL A 84 14.10 -29.08 -20.22
N ASN A 85 15.28 -28.47 -20.24
CA ASN A 85 15.66 -27.37 -19.36
C ASN A 85 14.81 -26.14 -19.61
N LYS A 86 14.58 -25.80 -20.89
CA LYS A 86 13.69 -24.71 -21.29
C LYS A 86 12.28 -24.91 -20.72
N ARG A 87 11.69 -26.10 -20.89
CA ARG A 87 10.36 -26.41 -20.34
C ARG A 87 10.32 -26.31 -18.82
N SER A 88 11.32 -26.87 -18.13
CA SER A 88 11.39 -26.84 -16.66
C SER A 88 11.46 -25.40 -16.12
N ILE A 89 12.28 -24.55 -16.75
CA ILE A 89 12.40 -23.14 -16.37
C ILE A 89 11.08 -22.40 -16.63
N PHE A 90 10.44 -22.61 -17.79
CA PHE A 90 9.14 -22.02 -18.10
C PHE A 90 8.07 -22.38 -17.06
N ASP A 91 8.01 -23.66 -16.66
CA ASP A 91 7.04 -24.11 -15.66
C ASP A 91 7.31 -23.50 -14.28
N ASN A 92 8.59 -23.38 -13.88
CA ASN A 92 8.96 -22.72 -12.65
C ASN A 92 8.62 -21.22 -12.66
N LEU A 93 8.87 -20.52 -13.77
CA LEU A 93 8.49 -19.11 -13.93
C LEU A 93 6.98 -18.92 -13.88
N LYS A 94 6.19 -19.82 -14.48
CA LYS A 94 4.72 -19.79 -14.40
C LYS A 94 4.23 -19.95 -12.95
N ARG A 95 4.79 -20.91 -12.20
CA ARG A 95 4.45 -21.12 -10.79
C ARG A 95 4.79 -19.90 -9.94
N ALA A 96 5.99 -19.34 -10.12
CA ALA A 96 6.41 -18.14 -9.40
C ALA A 96 5.52 -16.93 -9.71
N ARG A 97 5.17 -16.72 -11.00
CA ARG A 97 4.25 -15.65 -11.43
C ARG A 97 2.86 -15.81 -10.80
N MET A 98 2.35 -17.04 -10.71
CA MET A 98 1.06 -17.33 -10.10
C MET A 98 1.10 -17.05 -8.60
N TYR A 99 2.08 -17.61 -7.89
CA TYR A 99 2.28 -17.40 -6.45
C TYR A 99 2.36 -15.92 -6.07
N LEU A 100 3.09 -15.11 -6.85
CA LEU A 100 3.19 -13.67 -6.60
C LEU A 100 1.85 -12.94 -6.76
N LYS A 101 0.98 -13.41 -7.67
CA LYS A 101 -0.34 -12.80 -7.92
C LYS A 101 -1.37 -13.19 -6.86
N SER A 102 -1.35 -14.43 -6.38
CA SER A 102 -2.32 -14.96 -5.42
C SER A 102 -1.82 -14.87 -3.98
N ASP A 103 -0.83 -15.69 -3.65
CA ASP A 103 -0.60 -16.16 -2.28
C ASP A 103 0.41 -15.28 -1.53
N TYR A 104 1.32 -14.64 -2.26
CA TYR A 104 2.39 -13.83 -1.67
C TYR A 104 1.87 -12.80 -0.66
N LYS A 105 0.78 -12.09 -0.97
CA LYS A 105 0.20 -11.06 -0.09
C LYS A 105 -0.29 -11.61 1.24
N VAL A 106 -0.76 -12.86 1.24
CA VAL A 106 -1.25 -13.55 2.44
C VAL A 106 -0.07 -14.07 3.23
N HIS A 107 0.96 -14.57 2.54
CA HIS A 107 2.10 -15.21 3.17
C HIS A 107 3.05 -14.23 3.87
N VAL A 108 3.17 -12.99 3.36
CA VAL A 108 3.99 -11.94 3.99
C VAL A 108 3.34 -11.27 5.21
N ASN A 109 2.09 -11.65 5.54
CA ASN A 109 1.41 -11.13 6.73
C ASN A 109 2.06 -11.68 8.00
N LYS A 110 2.23 -10.86 9.04
CA LYS A 110 2.85 -11.23 10.32
C LYS A 110 2.14 -12.38 11.04
N SER A 111 0.85 -12.58 10.79
CA SER A 111 0.07 -13.68 11.36
C SER A 111 0.13 -14.97 10.52
N SER A 112 0.84 -14.97 9.40
CA SER A 112 1.01 -16.15 8.55
C SER A 112 1.90 -17.19 9.24
N THR A 113 1.53 -18.46 9.10
CA THR A 113 2.34 -19.59 9.58
C THR A 113 3.48 -19.96 8.61
N ILE A 114 3.54 -19.30 7.46
CA ILE A 114 4.52 -19.58 6.40
C ILE A 114 5.74 -18.67 6.60
N PRO A 115 6.98 -19.18 6.50
CA PRO A 115 8.20 -18.42 6.76
C PRO A 115 8.38 -17.13 5.93
N ASP A 116 7.64 -16.98 4.83
CA ASP A 116 7.64 -15.77 3.99
C ASP A 116 7.33 -14.48 4.77
N HIS A 117 6.60 -14.54 5.90
CA HIS A 117 6.36 -13.38 6.76
C HIS A 117 7.66 -12.80 7.35
N CYS A 118 8.70 -13.63 7.48
CA CYS A 118 10.03 -13.23 7.93
C CYS A 118 10.81 -12.43 6.88
N ALA A 119 10.39 -12.43 5.61
CA ALA A 119 11.05 -11.66 4.55
C ALA A 119 11.10 -10.15 4.88
N ASN A 120 10.11 -9.65 5.62
CA ASN A 120 10.09 -8.26 6.12
C ASN A 120 11.25 -7.96 7.09
N TYR A 121 11.78 -8.97 7.78
CA TYR A 121 12.88 -8.83 8.74
C TYR A 121 14.23 -9.23 8.16
N ALA A 122 14.28 -9.78 6.94
CA ALA A 122 15.51 -10.30 6.31
C ALA A 122 16.59 -9.21 6.07
N LEU A 123 16.20 -7.93 6.03
CA LEU A 123 17.11 -6.79 5.92
C LEU A 123 17.26 -6.00 7.24
N SER A 124 16.72 -6.50 8.35
CA SER A 124 16.88 -5.87 9.66
C SER A 124 18.27 -6.22 10.20
N VAL A 125 19.26 -5.40 9.87
CA VAL A 125 20.60 -5.47 10.49
C VAL A 125 20.41 -5.36 12.01
N ALA A 126 21.12 -6.19 12.78
CA ALA A 126 21.16 -6.08 14.23
C ALA A 126 21.58 -4.65 14.60
N LYS A 127 20.78 -3.98 15.43
CA LYS A 127 21.22 -2.77 16.10
C LYS A 127 22.17 -3.22 17.20
N ASP A 128 23.45 -2.97 17.00
CA ASP A 128 24.46 -2.94 18.07
C ASP A 128 24.09 -1.86 19.10
#